data_AF-A0A3P8D8C7-F1
#
_entry.id   AF-A0A3P8D8C7-F1
#
_cell.length_a   1.000
_cell.length_b   1.000
_cell.length_c   1.000
_cell.angle_alpha   90.00
_cell.angle_beta   90.00
_cell.angle_gamma   90.00
#
_symmetry.space_group_name_H-M   'P 1'
#
loop_
_entity.id
_entity.type
_entity.pdbx_description
1 polymer ?
#
loop_
_entity_poly.entity_id
_entity_poly.type
_entity_poly.pdbx_seq_one_letter_code
_entity_poly.pdbx_strand_id
1 'polypeptide(L)' 'MSRSSCLSQLAEELPSHEPRYILVTYHYEKSDGRVVYPYCMIFSTPEGNCEAVLISMRSYLTYKSVCLNVVRIRLYLSFL' A
#
# COMPACT_ATOMS: atom_id res chain seq x y z
N MET A 1 -6.37 1.13 16.61
CA MET A 1 -7.40 2.04 16.08
C MET A 1 -7.04 2.38 14.64
N SER A 2 -7.49 1.56 13.67
CA SER A 2 -7.37 1.92 12.25
C SER A 2 -8.46 2.95 11.94
N ARG A 3 -8.07 4.24 11.80
CA ARG A 3 -8.99 5.25 11.29
C ARG A 3 -9.40 4.83 9.88
N SER A 4 -10.67 4.52 9.69
CA SER A 4 -11.29 4.35 8.38
C SER A 4 -11.70 5.73 7.85
N SER A 5 -10.71 6.58 7.56
CA SER A 5 -10.90 7.80 6.78
C SER A 5 -11.15 7.40 5.32
N CYS A 6 -12.09 8.04 4.65
CA CYS A 6 -12.33 7.77 3.23
C CYS A 6 -11.07 8.13 2.41
N LEU A 7 -10.91 7.53 1.22
CA LEU A 7 -9.73 7.72 0.37
C LEU A 7 -9.40 9.21 0.10
N SER A 8 -10.42 10.08 0.05
CA SER A 8 -10.24 11.52 -0.12
C SER A 8 -9.64 12.20 1.12
N GLN A 9 -10.11 11.86 2.32
CA GLN A 9 -9.55 12.38 3.57
C GLN A 9 -8.13 11.87 3.82
N LEU A 10 -7.83 10.65 3.36
CA LEU A 10 -6.49 10.08 3.49
C LEU A 10 -5.42 10.98 2.83
N ALA A 11 -5.73 11.61 1.71
CA ALA A 11 -4.78 12.51 1.04
C ALA A 11 -4.47 13.76 1.89
N GLU A 12 -5.46 14.27 2.63
CA GLU A 12 -5.33 15.44 3.50
C GLU A 12 -4.56 15.13 4.80
N GLU A 13 -4.63 13.88 5.27
CA GLU A 13 -3.89 13.42 6.46
C GLU A 13 -2.40 13.19 6.17
N LEU A 14 -1.98 13.14 4.90
CA LEU A 14 -0.59 12.85 4.54
C LEU A 14 0.32 14.06 4.74
N PRO A 15 1.54 13.85 5.29
CA PRO A 15 2.51 14.91 5.41
C PRO A 15 2.99 15.39 4.04
N SER A 16 3.05 16.70 3.87
CA SER A 16 3.42 17.39 2.62
C SER A 16 4.92 17.41 2.33
N HIS A 17 5.78 16.98 3.26
CA HIS A 17 7.24 17.16 3.17
C HIS A 17 8.02 15.86 3.32
N GLU A 18 7.34 14.74 3.57
CA GLU A 18 7.98 13.46 3.83
C GLU A 18 7.25 12.35 3.08
N PRO A 19 7.99 11.39 2.50
CA PRO A 19 7.38 10.27 1.83
C PRO A 19 6.80 9.29 2.85
N ARG A 20 5.67 8.65 2.53
CA ARG A 20 4.98 7.71 3.45
C ARG A 20 4.51 6.45 2.72
N TYR A 21 4.58 5.33 3.44
CA TYR A 21 3.91 4.09 3.06
C TYR A 21 2.55 4.02 3.72
N ILE A 22 1.54 3.68 2.94
CA ILE A 22 0.16 3.63 3.39
C ILE A 22 -0.39 2.27 2.99
N LEU A 23 -0.99 1.55 3.93
CA LEU A 23 -1.72 0.32 3.63
C LEU A 23 -3.21 0.63 3.67
N VAL A 24 -3.85 0.53 2.51
CA VAL A 24 -5.29 0.78 2.37
C VAL A 24 -6.00 -0.54 2.11
N THR A 25 -7.16 -0.71 2.73
CA THR A 25 -8.14 -1.71 2.32
C THR A 25 -9.28 -0.99 1.62
N TYR A 26 -9.63 -1.44 0.43
CA TYR A 26 -10.69 -0.81 -0.37
C TYR A 26 -11.85 -1.80 -0.52
N HIS A 27 -13.08 -1.33 -0.36
CA HIS A 27 -14.27 -2.12 -0.61
C HIS A 27 -14.52 -2.22 -2.12
N TYR A 28 -14.25 -3.38 -2.72
CA TYR A 28 -14.43 -3.60 -4.15
C TYR A 28 -15.55 -4.61 -4.41
N GLU A 29 -16.66 -4.15 -4.99
CA GLU A 29 -17.71 -5.00 -5.51
C GLU A 29 -17.38 -5.42 -6.94
N LYS A 30 -17.29 -6.73 -7.16
CA LYS A 30 -17.18 -7.31 -8.50
C LYS A 30 -18.51 -7.25 -9.22
N SER A 31 -18.47 -7.30 -10.55
CA SER A 31 -19.64 -7.32 -11.42
C SER A 31 -20.61 -8.49 -11.18
N ASP A 32 -20.15 -9.54 -10.48
CA ASP A 32 -20.96 -10.71 -10.09
C ASP A 32 -21.54 -10.61 -8.67
N GLY A 33 -21.46 -9.45 -8.02
CA GLY A 33 -21.99 -9.20 -6.68
C GLY A 33 -21.08 -9.66 -5.54
N ARG A 34 -19.90 -10.24 -5.84
CA ARG A 34 -18.93 -10.59 -4.78
C ARG A 34 -18.20 -9.34 -4.28
N VAL A 35 -18.22 -9.15 -2.97
CA VAL A 35 -17.44 -8.10 -2.29
C VAL A 35 -16.05 -8.66 -1.96
N VAL A 36 -15.01 -7.93 -2.32
CA VAL A 36 -13.61 -8.23 -2.00
C VAL A 36 -12.97 -7.01 -1.36
N TYR A 37 -12.08 -7.22 -0.39
CA TYR A 37 -11.32 -6.16 0.25
C TYR A 37 -9.82 -6.29 -0.10
N PRO A 38 -9.39 -5.87 -1.31
CA PRO A 38 -7.97 -5.84 -1.64
C PRO A 38 -7.19 -4.94 -0.68
N TYR A 39 -6.00 -5.42 -0.30
CA TYR A 39 -4.99 -4.64 0.39
C TYR A 39 -4.08 -3.99 -0.64
N CYS A 40 -4.03 -2.67 -0.66
CA CYS A 40 -3.21 -1.87 -1.55
C CYS A 40 -2.16 -1.11 -0.74
N MET A 41 -0.88 -1.34 -1.02
CA MET A 41 0.19 -0.52 -0.45
C MET A 41 0.48 0.65 -1.39
N ILE A 42 0.25 1.87 -0.90
CA ILE A 42 0.47 3.12 -1.62
C ILE A 42 1.75 3.75 -1.11
N PHE A 43 2.61 4.19 -2.03
CA PHE A 43 3.80 4.97 -1.71
C PHE A 43 3.56 6.41 -2.15
N SER A 44 3.31 7.30 -1.19
CA SER A 44 3.15 8.72 -1.44
C SER A 44 4.50 9.41 -1.34
N THR A 45 4.87 10.15 -2.38
CA THR A 45 6.10 10.94 -2.44
C THR A 45 5.76 12.39 -2.78
N PRO A 46 5.77 13.32 -1.80
CA PRO A 46 5.59 14.73 -2.09
C PRO A 46 6.78 15.29 -2.92
N GLU A 47 6.52 16.35 -3.68
CA GLU A 47 7.54 17.06 -4.45
C GLU A 47 8.56 17.76 -3.51
N GLY A 48 9.81 17.91 -3.97
CA GLY A 48 10.86 18.60 -3.21
C GLY A 48 11.70 17.72 -2.26
N ASN A 49 11.45 16.42 -2.23
CA ASN A 49 12.25 15.49 -1.43
C ASN A 49 13.62 15.18 -2.04
N CYS A 50 14.60 14.90 -1.17
CA CYS A 50 15.92 14.43 -1.57
C CYS A 50 15.86 13.07 -2.27
N GLU A 51 16.41 12.97 -3.48
CA GLU A 51 16.41 11.75 -4.31
C GLU A 51 17.01 10.54 -3.57
N ALA A 52 18.06 10.76 -2.77
CA ALA A 52 18.69 9.70 -1.97
C ALA A 52 17.70 9.02 -1.00
N VAL A 53 16.78 9.78 -0.39
CA VAL A 53 15.75 9.26 0.52
C VAL A 53 14.74 8.43 -0.27
N LEU A 54 14.34 8.90 -1.46
CA LEU A 54 13.40 8.20 -2.32
C LEU A 54 13.97 6.88 -2.83
N ILE A 55 15.25 6.85 -3.23
CA ILE A 55 15.93 5.62 -3.68
C ILE A 55 15.98 4.58 -2.55
N SER A 56 16.34 4.99 -1.33
CA SER A 56 16.38 4.09 -0.16
C SER A 56 15.00 3.48 0.12
N MET A 57 13.96 4.31 0.13
CA MET A 57 12.59 3.87 0.40
C MET A 57 12.03 2.98 -0.71
N ARG A 58 12.24 3.33 -1.98
CA ARG A 58 11.86 2.47 -3.12
C ARG A 58 12.54 1.10 -3.06
N SER A 59 13.80 1.06 -2.67
CA SER A 59 14.55 -0.20 -2.50
C SER A 59 13.90 -1.11 -1.45
N TYR A 60 13.44 -0.53 -0.34
CA TYR A 60 12.71 -1.25 0.70
C TYR A 60 11.36 -1.79 0.22
N LEU A 61 10.61 -1.01 -0.58
CA LEU A 61 9.37 -1.47 -1.21
C LEU A 61 9.59 -2.64 -2.15
N THR A 62 10.62 -2.59 -3.00
CA THR A 62 10.95 -3.69 -3.92
C THR A 62 11.28 -4.96 -3.13
N TYR A 63 12.10 -4.86 -2.09
CA TYR A 63 12.41 -5.97 -1.20
C TYR A 63 11.14 -6.55 -0.55
N LYS A 64 10.31 -5.68 0.05
CA LYS A 64 9.03 -6.07 0.66
C LYS A 64 8.08 -6.69 -0.35
N SER A 65 7.98 -6.16 -1.58
CA SER A 65 7.11 -6.68 -2.63
C SER A 65 7.57 -8.06 -3.09
N VAL A 66 8.89 -8.28 -3.25
CA VAL A 66 9.44 -9.62 -3.53
C VAL A 66 9.12 -10.58 -2.38
N CYS A 67 9.37 -10.19 -1.14
CA CYS A 67 9.04 -11.01 0.02
C CYS A 67 7.54 -11.25 0.20
N LEU A 68 6.68 -10.24 -0.03
CA LEU A 68 5.23 -10.36 0.03
C LEU A 68 4.70 -11.21 -1.12
N ASN A 69 5.26 -11.13 -2.33
CA ASN A 69 4.91 -12.05 -3.41
C ASN A 69 5.34 -13.48 -3.05
N VAL A 70 6.52 -13.69 -2.48
CA VAL A 70 6.98 -15.00 -1.99
C VAL A 70 6.10 -15.52 -0.84
N VAL A 71 5.72 -14.67 0.12
CA VAL A 71 4.84 -15.03 1.25
C VAL A 71 3.40 -15.26 0.77
N ARG A 72 2.89 -14.44 -0.15
CA ARG A 72 1.58 -14.59 -0.77
C ARG A 72 1.53 -15.88 -1.58
N ILE A 73 2.54 -16.18 -2.40
CA ILE A 73 2.68 -17.47 -3.11
C ILE A 73 2.72 -18.62 -2.09
N ARG A 74 3.50 -18.50 -1.01
CA ARG A 74 3.52 -19.51 0.07
C ARG A 74 2.18 -19.70 0.75
N LEU A 75 1.42 -18.62 0.99
CA LEU A 75 0.08 -18.70 1.56
C LEU A 75 -0.89 -19.36 0.58
N TYR A 76 -0.89 -18.98 -0.69
CA TYR A 76 -1.72 -19.65 -1.71
C TYR A 76 -1.40 -21.15 -1.84
N LEU A 77 -0.13 -21.55 -1.73
CA LEU A 77 0.30 -22.96 -1.73
C LEU A 77 0.03 -23.70 -0.42
N SER A 78 -0.20 -22.99 0.69
CA SER A 78 -0.56 -23.60 1.98
C SER A 78 -2.07 -23.76 2.16
N PHE A 79 -2.86 -23.22 1.23
CA PHE A 79 -4.33 -23.30 1.19
C PHE A 79 -4.84 -24.11 -0.04
N LEU A 80 -3.95 -24.87 -0.70
CA LEU A 80 -4.24 -25.89 -1.72
C LEU A 80 -3.77 -27.26 -1.20
#